data_AF-A0A381TFN4-F1
#
_entry.id   AF-A0A381TFN4-F1
#
_cell.length_a   1.000
_cell.length_b   1.000
_cell.length_c   1.000
_cell.angle_alpha   90.00
_cell.angle_beta   90.00
_cell.angle_gamma   90.00
#
_symmetry.space_group_name_H-M   'P 1'
#
loop_
_entity.id
_entity.type
_entity.pdbx_description
1 polymer ?
#
loop_
_entity_poly.entity_id
_entity_poly.type
_entity_poly.pdbx_seq_one_letter_code
_entity_poly.pdbx_strand_id
1 'polypeptide(L)'
;MTAILGCIFLLLINYLLISNNNNLDKQIDNIANDLNQITIFLSNNAIKRIPQFNVENCNINSSNIETECGEKFFSDPQLDPTLTQKYLLENYLHGIHKVKIYDDSWIRYADTEDIFISEDVVEIDNKQTLSNLDIFLSRKGADEDTITENKNSLFNKYKENYLDLFNNLQKYFNNKFLSKIGVGKYKSEILLVQETIKKMSNVSYLYKNENQDTILVNSAPIIKNDNTYGVALV
;
A
#
# COMPACT_ATOMS: atom_id res chain seq x y z
N MET A 1 10.08 -17.77 -44.83
CA MET A 1 10.63 -16.40 -44.69
C MET A 1 9.59 -15.43 -44.13
N THR A 2 8.38 -15.37 -44.72
CA THR A 2 7.24 -14.56 -44.23
C THR A 2 6.82 -14.87 -42.80
N ALA A 3 6.75 -16.14 -42.40
CA ALA A 3 6.40 -16.54 -41.02
C ALA A 3 7.45 -16.11 -39.98
N ILE A 4 8.74 -16.13 -40.34
CA ILE A 4 9.84 -15.70 -39.47
C ILE A 4 9.79 -14.18 -39.27
N LEU A 5 9.55 -13.43 -40.34
CA LEU A 5 9.32 -11.99 -40.29
C LEU A 5 8.09 -11.61 -39.44
N GLY A 6 6.99 -12.36 -39.57
CA GLY A 6 5.81 -12.19 -38.73
C GLY A 6 6.08 -12.43 -37.25
N CYS A 7 6.87 -13.45 -36.92
CA CYS A 7 7.28 -13.74 -35.54
C CYS A 7 8.15 -12.62 -34.96
N ILE A 8 9.10 -12.10 -35.73
CA ILE A 8 9.94 -10.96 -35.32
C ILE A 8 9.08 -9.71 -35.07
N PHE A 9 8.11 -9.44 -35.95
CA PHE A 9 7.21 -8.29 -35.80
C PHE A 9 6.30 -8.42 -34.56
N LEU A 10 5.80 -9.62 -34.27
CA LEU A 10 5.06 -9.91 -33.04
C LEU A 10 5.91 -9.68 -31.79
N LEU A 11 7.16 -10.15 -31.78
CA LEU A 11 8.07 -9.91 -30.65
C LEU A 11 8.35 -8.41 -30.46
N LEU A 12 8.50 -7.66 -31.56
CA LEU A 12 8.77 -6.23 -31.53
C LEU A 12 7.56 -5.41 -31.06
N ILE A 13 6.35 -5.75 -31.50
CA ILE A 13 5.11 -5.12 -30.98
C ILE A 13 4.93 -5.43 -29.50
N ASN A 14 5.11 -6.69 -29.08
CA ASN A 14 5.04 -7.06 -27.66
C ASN A 14 6.09 -6.32 -26.83
N TYR A 15 7.31 -6.18 -27.35
CA TYR A 15 8.36 -5.38 -26.72
C TYR A 15 7.92 -3.92 -26.55
N LEU A 16 7.35 -3.29 -27.59
CA LEU A 16 6.87 -1.92 -27.51
C LEU A 16 5.70 -1.75 -26.54
N LEU A 17 4.76 -2.70 -26.51
CA LEU A 17 3.63 -2.70 -25.58
C LEU A 17 4.08 -2.83 -24.11
N ILE A 18 5.05 -3.72 -23.85
CA ILE A 18 5.58 -3.93 -22.49
C ILE A 18 6.50 -2.78 -22.07
N SER A 19 7.32 -2.26 -22.98
CA SER A 19 8.27 -1.18 -22.67
C SER A 19 7.60 0.18 -22.47
N ASN A 20 6.40 0.38 -23.05
CA ASN A 20 5.62 1.59 -22.91
C ASN A 20 4.47 1.39 -21.92
N ASN A 21 4.76 0.73 -20.80
CA ASN A 21 3.77 0.41 -19.79
C ASN A 21 3.45 1.63 -18.92
N ASN A 22 2.79 2.63 -19.53
CA ASN A 22 2.26 3.82 -18.86
C ASN A 22 1.34 3.48 -17.66
N ASN A 23 0.89 2.23 -17.53
CA ASN A 23 0.06 1.79 -16.42
C ASN A 23 0.84 1.74 -15.10
N LEU A 24 2.12 1.33 -15.13
CA LEU A 24 2.96 1.31 -13.91
C LEU A 24 3.31 2.72 -13.45
N ASP A 25 3.70 3.60 -14.38
CA ASP A 25 3.96 5.01 -14.06
C ASP A 25 2.71 5.68 -13.46
N LYS A 26 1.53 5.44 -14.04
CA LYS A 26 0.25 5.90 -13.48
C LYS A 26 -0.03 5.35 -12.08
N GLN A 27 0.30 4.09 -11.80
CA GLN A 27 0.12 3.54 -10.46
C GLN A 27 1.04 4.23 -9.44
N ILE A 28 2.29 4.48 -9.81
CA ILE A 28 3.23 5.23 -8.97
C ILE A 28 2.74 6.66 -8.72
N ASP A 29 2.25 7.34 -9.77
CA ASP A 29 1.69 8.69 -9.65
C ASP A 29 0.44 8.71 -8.75
N ASN A 30 -0.43 7.69 -8.86
CA ASN A 30 -1.61 7.57 -8.00
C ASN A 30 -1.20 7.36 -6.54
N ILE A 31 -0.20 6.51 -6.26
CA ILE A 31 0.32 6.30 -4.89
C ILE A 31 0.90 7.61 -4.34
N ALA A 32 1.67 8.35 -5.14
CA ALA A 32 2.21 9.65 -4.73
C ALA A 32 1.09 10.66 -4.43
N ASN A 33 0.03 10.67 -5.23
CA ASN A 33 -1.14 11.51 -4.98
C ASN A 33 -1.87 11.10 -3.69
N ASP A 34 -2.10 9.82 -3.46
CA ASP A 34 -2.75 9.33 -2.23
C ASP A 34 -1.93 9.70 -0.99
N LEU A 35 -0.62 9.45 -1.00
CA LEU A 35 0.28 9.88 0.07
C LEU A 35 0.19 11.38 0.32
N ASN A 36 0.17 12.20 -0.73
CA ASN A 36 0.05 13.65 -0.60
C ASN A 36 -1.29 14.07 0.02
N GLN A 37 -2.41 13.48 -0.40
CA GLN A 37 -3.73 13.75 0.18
C GLN A 37 -3.78 13.39 1.67
N ILE A 38 -3.29 12.20 2.02
CA ILE A 38 -3.23 11.72 3.40
C ILE A 38 -2.39 12.67 4.27
N THR A 39 -1.15 12.93 3.86
CA THR A 39 -0.20 13.75 4.64
C THR A 39 -0.70 15.18 4.82
N ILE A 40 -1.25 15.81 3.78
CA ILE A 40 -1.83 17.16 3.85
C ILE A 40 -3.02 17.18 4.81
N PHE A 41 -3.95 16.23 4.67
CA PHE A 41 -5.13 16.18 5.52
C PHE A 41 -4.76 16.00 6.99
N LEU A 42 -3.90 15.02 7.29
CA LEU A 42 -3.48 14.72 8.66
C LEU A 42 -2.63 15.84 9.27
N SER A 43 -1.75 16.45 8.49
CA SER A 43 -0.96 17.59 8.96
C SER A 43 -1.85 18.77 9.39
N ASN A 44 -2.84 19.09 8.56
CA ASN A 44 -3.73 20.21 8.82
C ASN A 44 -4.70 19.94 9.96
N ASN A 45 -5.28 18.74 10.02
CA ASN A 45 -6.44 18.46 10.86
C ASN A 45 -6.16 17.54 12.06
N ALA A 46 -5.21 16.61 11.95
CA ALA A 46 -4.99 15.57 12.96
C ALA A 46 -3.90 15.91 13.97
N ILE A 47 -3.04 16.90 13.71
CA ILE A 47 -2.04 17.32 14.70
C ILE A 47 -2.66 18.30 15.69
N LYS A 48 -2.89 17.81 16.92
CA LYS A 48 -3.54 18.55 18.00
C LYS A 48 -2.79 18.41 19.33
N ARG A 49 -3.02 19.35 20.24
CA ARG A 49 -2.55 19.26 21.63
C ARG A 49 -3.66 18.66 22.48
N ILE A 50 -3.32 17.68 23.30
CA ILE A 50 -4.27 17.05 24.22
C ILE A 50 -4.30 17.88 25.50
N PRO A 51 -5.49 18.28 25.99
CA PRO A 51 -5.60 18.92 27.29
C PRO A 51 -5.25 17.91 28.39
N GLN A 52 -4.34 18.30 29.28
CA GLN A 52 -3.92 17.52 30.43
C GLN A 52 -4.26 18.28 31.71
N PHE A 53 -4.43 17.53 32.80
CA PHE A 53 -4.77 18.07 34.12
C PHE A 53 -3.76 17.57 35.13
N ASN A 54 -3.41 18.43 36.08
CA ASN A 54 -2.59 17.98 37.20
C ASN A 54 -3.45 17.16 38.16
N VAL A 55 -3.30 15.84 38.06
CA VAL A 55 -4.08 14.85 38.84
C VAL A 55 -3.70 14.88 40.32
N GLU A 56 -2.48 15.31 40.66
CA GLU A 56 -2.01 15.40 42.05
C GLU A 56 -2.79 16.45 42.86
N ASN A 57 -3.36 17.45 42.17
CA ASN A 57 -4.17 18.51 42.78
C ASN A 57 -5.68 18.27 42.64
N CYS A 58 -6.13 17.13 42.10
CA CYS A 58 -7.57 16.82 42.06
C CYS A 58 -8.04 16.40 43.45
N ASN A 59 -8.87 17.22 44.10
CA ASN A 59 -9.44 16.89 45.41
C ASN A 59 -10.67 16.00 45.27
N ILE A 60 -10.45 14.69 45.19
CA ILE A 60 -11.49 13.67 44.96
C ILE A 60 -12.46 13.54 46.17
N ASN A 61 -12.08 14.04 47.34
CA ASN A 61 -12.87 13.97 48.58
C ASN A 61 -13.73 15.23 48.84
N SER A 62 -13.77 16.18 47.90
CA SER A 62 -14.65 17.35 47.97
C SER A 62 -16.09 16.92 47.72
N SER A 63 -16.97 17.10 48.71
CA SER A 63 -18.42 16.86 48.60
C SER A 63 -19.16 17.89 47.72
N ASN A 64 -18.43 18.73 46.99
CA ASN A 64 -19.00 19.70 46.05
C ASN A 64 -19.10 19.05 44.66
N ILE A 65 -20.20 19.36 43.97
CA ILE A 65 -20.65 18.75 42.71
C ILE A 65 -19.67 18.97 41.53
N GLU A 66 -18.65 19.82 41.71
CA GLU A 66 -17.58 20.06 40.73
C GLU A 66 -16.23 19.67 41.34
N THR A 67 -15.68 18.55 40.86
CA THR A 67 -14.31 18.14 41.19
C THR A 67 -13.36 19.13 40.54
N GLU A 68 -12.87 20.12 41.28
CA GLU A 68 -11.84 21.06 40.81
C GLU A 68 -10.51 20.32 40.70
N CYS A 69 -10.20 19.85 39.50
CA CYS A 69 -8.85 19.45 39.14
C CYS A 69 -8.01 20.69 38.83
N GLY A 70 -6.71 20.62 39.15
CA GLY A 70 -5.78 21.76 39.01
C GLY A 70 -5.71 22.34 37.59
N GLU A 71 -4.94 23.42 37.43
CA GLU A 71 -4.87 24.18 36.18
C GLU A 71 -4.68 23.30 34.94
N LYS A 72 -5.52 23.55 33.93
CA LYS A 72 -5.47 22.88 32.64
C LYS A 72 -4.24 23.33 31.86
N PHE A 73 -3.40 22.38 31.47
CA PHE A 73 -2.29 22.61 30.56
C PHE A 73 -2.46 21.78 29.28
N PHE A 74 -1.62 22.02 28.28
CA PHE A 74 -1.68 21.33 27.00
C PHE A 74 -0.41 20.52 26.77
N SER A 75 -0.56 19.31 26.25
CA SER A 75 0.56 18.49 25.79
C SER A 75 1.29 19.16 24.62
N ASP A 76 2.45 18.59 24.28
CA ASP A 76 3.05 18.82 22.97
C ASP A 76 2.10 18.37 21.84
N PRO A 77 2.18 18.98 20.65
CA PRO A 77 1.35 18.56 19.52
C PRO A 77 1.68 17.13 19.15
N GLN A 78 0.65 16.32 18.91
CA GLN A 78 0.78 14.93 18.50
C GLN A 78 -0.27 14.61 17.45
N LEU A 79 0.00 13.57 16.66
CA LEU A 79 -0.98 13.05 15.71
C LEU A 79 -2.15 12.43 16.47
N ASP A 80 -3.37 12.76 16.06
CA ASP A 80 -4.59 12.24 16.68
C ASP A 80 -4.93 10.86 16.14
N PRO A 81 -4.88 9.78 16.95
CA PRO A 81 -5.18 8.44 16.48
C PRO A 81 -6.63 8.32 16.01
N THR A 82 -7.60 8.94 16.71
CA THR A 82 -9.02 8.80 16.38
C THR A 82 -9.37 9.44 15.03
N LEU A 83 -8.93 10.68 14.78
CA LEU A 83 -9.18 11.32 13.49
C LEU A 83 -8.43 10.62 12.35
N THR A 84 -7.21 10.14 12.61
CA THR A 84 -6.42 9.39 11.63
C THR A 84 -7.13 8.12 11.19
N GLN A 85 -7.60 7.31 12.13
CA GLN A 85 -8.36 6.09 11.84
C GLN A 85 -9.64 6.39 11.08
N LYS A 86 -10.41 7.38 11.53
CA LYS A 86 -11.67 7.78 10.89
C LYS A 86 -11.44 8.20 9.43
N TYR A 87 -10.44 9.03 9.18
CA TYR A 87 -10.13 9.50 7.82
C TYR A 87 -9.76 8.33 6.89
N LEU A 88 -8.91 7.41 7.34
CA LEU A 88 -8.55 6.24 6.54
C LEU A 88 -9.74 5.31 6.29
N LEU A 89 -10.58 5.11 7.29
CA LEU A 89 -11.79 4.30 7.16
C LEU A 89 -12.71 4.85 6.07
N GLU A 90 -12.94 6.16 6.07
CA GLU A 90 -13.86 6.82 5.14
C GLU A 90 -13.32 6.90 3.70
N ASN A 91 -11.99 6.98 3.52
CA ASN A 91 -11.39 7.28 2.21
C ASN A 91 -10.61 6.11 1.59
N TYR A 92 -10.10 5.17 2.40
CA TYR A 92 -9.14 4.15 1.96
C TYR A 92 -9.49 2.72 2.37
N LEU A 93 -10.52 2.47 3.18
CA LEU A 93 -10.95 1.10 3.57
C LEU A 93 -11.22 0.19 2.36
N HIS A 94 -11.91 0.72 1.35
CA HIS A 94 -12.24 -0.01 0.12
C HIS A 94 -11.33 0.40 -1.06
N GLY A 95 -10.21 1.05 -0.77
CA GLY A 95 -9.24 1.50 -1.75
C GLY A 95 -8.46 0.35 -2.37
N ILE A 96 -7.82 0.63 -3.50
CA ILE A 96 -6.91 -0.33 -4.17
C ILE A 96 -5.59 -0.43 -3.40
N HIS A 97 -5.15 0.68 -2.81
CA HIS A 97 -3.90 0.75 -2.04
C HIS A 97 -4.14 0.51 -0.56
N LYS A 98 -3.18 -0.16 0.06
CA LYS A 98 -3.19 -0.48 1.49
C LYS A 98 -2.46 0.63 2.22
N VAL A 99 -3.12 1.29 3.16
CA VAL A 99 -2.59 2.47 3.83
C VAL A 99 -2.33 2.16 5.30
N LYS A 100 -1.13 2.51 5.77
CA LYS A 100 -0.73 2.40 7.19
C LYS A 100 -0.21 3.74 7.67
N ILE A 101 -0.61 4.14 8.88
CA ILE A 101 -0.13 5.38 9.51
C ILE A 101 0.58 5.03 10.81
N TYR A 102 1.79 5.55 10.94
CA TYR A 102 2.61 5.48 12.14
C TYR A 102 2.78 6.87 12.73
N ASP A 103 2.88 6.98 14.04
CA ASP A 103 3.33 8.20 14.70
C ASP A 103 4.86 8.36 14.65
N ASP A 104 5.37 9.45 15.20
CA ASP A 104 6.79 9.75 15.32
C ASP A 104 7.56 8.76 16.23
N SER A 105 6.84 8.05 17.10
CA SER A 105 7.32 7.01 18.00
C SER A 105 7.22 5.60 17.42
N TRP A 106 6.88 5.47 16.13
CA TRP A 106 6.72 4.22 15.39
C TRP A 106 5.55 3.34 15.86
N ILE A 107 4.59 3.93 16.58
CA ILE A 107 3.35 3.28 16.96
C ILE A 107 2.38 3.37 15.78
N ARG A 108 1.85 2.23 15.35
CA ARG A 108 0.87 2.16 14.27
C ARG A 108 -0.49 2.64 14.79
N TYR A 109 -1.01 3.72 14.22
CA TYR A 109 -2.31 4.28 14.59
C TYR A 109 -3.45 3.75 13.74
N ALA A 110 -3.17 3.39 12.49
CA ALA A 110 -4.18 2.88 11.59
C ALA A 110 -3.55 1.98 10.52
N ASP A 111 -4.28 0.95 10.11
CA ASP A 111 -3.89 0.00 9.09
C ASP A 111 -5.15 -0.45 8.35
N THR A 112 -5.26 -0.16 7.06
CA THR A 112 -6.43 -0.55 6.25
C THR A 112 -6.58 -2.07 6.09
N GLU A 113 -5.51 -2.85 6.30
CA GLU A 113 -5.57 -4.32 6.25
C GLU A 113 -6.21 -4.93 7.50
N ASP A 114 -6.11 -4.23 8.64
CA ASP A 114 -6.40 -4.77 9.97
C ASP A 114 -7.22 -3.77 10.81
N ILE A 115 -8.20 -3.11 10.16
CA ILE A 115 -9.08 -2.11 10.81
C ILE A 115 -9.98 -2.76 11.87
N PHE A 116 -10.27 -4.06 11.72
CA PHE A 116 -11.16 -4.81 12.61
C PHE A 116 -10.38 -5.91 13.34
N ILE A 117 -9.62 -5.54 14.38
CA ILE A 117 -9.21 -6.53 15.37
C ILE A 117 -10.45 -6.85 16.21
N SER A 118 -11.26 -7.83 15.79
CA SER A 118 -12.08 -8.55 16.77
C SER A 118 -11.16 -9.57 17.43
N GLU A 119 -10.86 -9.39 18.70
CA GLU A 119 -10.39 -10.50 19.56
C GLU A 119 -11.52 -11.53 19.65
N ASP A 120 -11.67 -12.36 18.62
CA ASP A 120 -12.41 -13.60 18.69
C ASP A 120 -11.54 -14.68 18.07
N VAL A 121 -10.97 -15.51 18.95
CA VAL A 121 -10.32 -16.77 18.59
C VAL A 121 -11.36 -17.68 17.95
N VAL A 122 -11.29 -17.87 16.63
CA VAL A 122 -11.97 -18.97 15.94
C VAL A 122 -11.05 -19.55 14.87
N GLU A 123 -11.06 -20.88 14.82
CA GLU A 123 -10.19 -21.79 14.09
C GLU A 123 -10.02 -21.50 12.60
N ILE A 124 -8.82 -21.84 12.13
CA ILE A 124 -8.43 -21.90 10.72
C ILE A 124 -9.36 -22.88 9.99
N ASP A 125 -10.19 -22.37 9.08
CA ASP A 125 -10.59 -23.14 7.91
C ASP A 125 -9.96 -22.54 6.64
N ASN A 126 -9.27 -23.41 5.93
CA ASN A 126 -8.24 -23.10 4.97
C ASN A 126 -8.88 -23.04 3.58
N LYS A 127 -9.24 -21.84 3.09
CA LYS A 127 -9.29 -21.48 1.65
C LYS A 127 -9.95 -20.11 1.43
N GLN A 128 -9.14 -19.06 1.36
CA GLN A 128 -9.48 -17.94 0.47
C GLN A 128 -8.23 -17.18 0.06
N THR A 129 -7.67 -17.59 -1.07
CA THR A 129 -6.59 -16.90 -1.76
C THR A 129 -7.14 -15.57 -2.30
N LEU A 130 -6.75 -14.44 -1.72
CA LEU A 130 -7.01 -13.11 -2.28
C LEU A 130 -6.18 -12.93 -3.56
N SER A 131 -6.77 -13.29 -4.71
CA SER A 131 -6.29 -12.95 -6.04
C SER A 131 -6.72 -11.52 -6.40
N ASN A 132 -6.07 -10.52 -5.82
CA ASN A 132 -6.24 -9.12 -6.23
C ASN A 132 -4.98 -8.61 -6.93
N LEU A 133 -4.61 -9.25 -8.04
CA LEU A 133 -3.79 -8.65 -9.10
C LEU A 133 -4.13 -9.17 -10.52
N ASP A 134 -5.27 -9.85 -10.70
CA ASP A 134 -5.73 -10.40 -11.99
C ASP A 134 -6.66 -9.46 -12.78
N ILE A 135 -6.60 -8.15 -12.53
CA ILE A 135 -7.53 -7.18 -13.14
C ILE A 135 -7.26 -6.94 -14.64
N PHE A 136 -6.19 -7.49 -15.23
CA PHE A 136 -5.91 -7.27 -16.67
C PHE A 136 -6.04 -8.46 -17.62
N LEU A 137 -6.43 -9.66 -17.18
CA LEU A 137 -6.59 -10.81 -18.09
C LEU A 137 -7.92 -11.56 -18.01
N SER A 138 -8.79 -11.31 -17.04
CA SER A 138 -10.10 -11.97 -16.97
C SER A 138 -11.18 -11.22 -17.76
N ARG A 139 -11.01 -11.11 -19.09
CA ARG A 139 -12.15 -10.91 -19.99
C ARG A 139 -12.66 -12.29 -20.42
N LYS A 140 -13.32 -13.00 -19.51
CA LYS A 140 -14.15 -14.15 -19.85
C LYS A 140 -15.39 -13.61 -20.57
N GLY A 141 -15.32 -13.56 -21.90
CA GLY A 141 -16.51 -13.38 -22.72
C GLY A 141 -17.42 -14.58 -22.51
N ALA A 142 -18.63 -14.30 -22.04
CA ALA A 142 -19.73 -15.25 -22.07
C ALA A 142 -20.18 -15.39 -23.52
N ASP A 143 -19.81 -16.51 -24.14
CA ASP A 143 -20.53 -17.29 -25.15
C ASP A 143 -19.55 -18.35 -25.68
N GLU A 144 -19.49 -19.47 -24.96
CA GLU A 144 -18.71 -20.64 -25.35
C GLU A 144 -19.63 -21.59 -26.13
N ASP A 145 -19.65 -21.42 -27.45
CA ASP A 145 -20.08 -22.51 -28.34
C ASP A 145 -19.12 -23.68 -28.12
N THR A 146 -19.67 -24.79 -27.63
CA THR A 146 -18.94 -26.01 -27.31
C THR A 146 -18.35 -26.65 -28.57
N ILE A 147 -17.13 -26.26 -28.95
CA ILE A 147 -16.30 -27.01 -29.89
C ILE A 147 -15.39 -27.91 -29.06
N THR A 148 -15.52 -29.21 -29.29
CA THR A 148 -14.76 -30.28 -28.61
C THR A 148 -13.26 -30.08 -28.85
N GLU A 149 -12.57 -29.39 -27.95
CA GLU A 149 -11.15 -29.08 -28.10
C GLU A 149 -10.30 -30.35 -28.03
N ASN A 150 -9.73 -30.71 -29.17
CA ASN A 150 -8.69 -31.72 -29.26
C ASN A 150 -7.43 -31.20 -28.54
N LYS A 151 -7.21 -31.63 -27.29
CA LYS A 151 -6.12 -31.20 -26.39
C LYS A 151 -4.70 -31.28 -26.99
N ASN A 152 -4.52 -32.00 -28.10
CA ASN A 152 -3.23 -32.20 -28.79
C ASN A 152 -3.08 -31.39 -30.09
N SER A 153 -3.79 -30.27 -30.26
CA SER A 153 -3.59 -29.41 -31.44
C SER A 153 -2.23 -28.69 -31.38
N LEU A 154 -1.52 -28.62 -32.52
CA LEU A 154 -0.29 -27.82 -32.66
C LEU A 154 -0.50 -26.35 -32.28
N PHE A 155 -1.73 -25.86 -32.45
CA PHE A 155 -2.14 -24.52 -32.06
C PHE A 155 -2.08 -24.31 -30.54
N ASN A 156 -2.56 -25.27 -29.73
CA ASN A 156 -2.52 -25.16 -28.27
C ASN A 156 -1.08 -25.11 -27.77
N LYS A 157 -0.20 -25.96 -28.33
CA LYS A 157 1.23 -25.95 -28.01
C LYS A 157 1.92 -24.64 -28.39
N TYR A 158 1.55 -24.06 -29.54
CA TYR A 158 2.03 -22.74 -29.95
C TYR A 158 1.54 -21.64 -29.00
N LYS A 159 0.25 -21.66 -28.64
CA LYS A 159 -0.36 -20.71 -27.70
C LYS A 159 0.32 -20.74 -26.33
N GLU A 160 0.53 -21.93 -25.76
CA GLU A 160 1.23 -22.10 -24.48
C GLU A 160 2.67 -21.57 -24.55
N ASN A 161 3.45 -21.96 -25.56
CA ASN A 161 4.82 -21.46 -25.74
C ASN A 161 4.87 -19.94 -25.92
N TYR A 162 3.92 -19.36 -26.65
CA TYR A 162 3.84 -17.91 -26.82
C TYR A 162 3.50 -17.21 -25.51
N LEU A 163 2.52 -17.71 -24.75
CA LEU A 163 2.15 -17.16 -23.45
C LEU A 163 3.31 -17.24 -22.46
N ASP A 164 4.03 -18.36 -22.42
CA ASP A 164 5.20 -18.52 -21.57
C ASP A 164 6.32 -17.53 -21.94
N LEU A 165 6.61 -17.38 -23.23
CA LEU A 165 7.58 -16.39 -23.72
C LEU A 165 7.14 -14.95 -23.38
N PHE A 166 5.87 -14.61 -23.57
CA PHE A 166 5.32 -13.30 -23.24
C PHE A 166 5.45 -13.00 -21.75
N ASN A 167 5.04 -13.95 -20.90
CA ASN A 167 5.14 -13.81 -19.44
C ASN A 167 6.60 -13.66 -18.98
N ASN A 168 7.51 -14.42 -19.57
CA ASN A 168 8.95 -14.33 -19.27
C ASN A 168 9.53 -12.98 -19.70
N LEU A 169 9.17 -12.48 -20.88
CA LEU A 169 9.56 -11.14 -21.34
C LEU A 169 8.99 -10.05 -20.43
N GLN A 170 7.70 -10.12 -20.11
CA GLN A 170 7.05 -9.16 -19.22
C GLN A 170 7.72 -9.14 -17.85
N LYS A 171 8.00 -10.31 -17.27
CA LYS A 171 8.73 -10.45 -15.99
C LYS A 171 10.12 -9.81 -16.07
N TYR A 172 10.85 -10.02 -17.17
CA TYR A 172 12.16 -9.40 -17.37
C TYR A 172 12.08 -7.86 -17.41
N PHE A 173 11.12 -7.29 -18.16
CA PHE A 173 10.95 -5.84 -18.24
C PHE A 173 10.48 -5.22 -16.93
N ASN A 174 9.53 -5.86 -16.25
CA ASN A 174 9.11 -5.46 -14.91
C ASN A 174 10.32 -5.42 -13.98
N ASN A 175 11.12 -6.50 -13.92
CA ASN A 175 12.33 -6.55 -13.10
C ASN A 175 13.34 -5.47 -13.48
N LYS A 176 13.52 -5.18 -14.79
CA LYS A 176 14.41 -4.12 -15.25
C LYS A 176 13.92 -2.74 -14.84
N PHE A 177 12.62 -2.47 -14.92
CA PHE A 177 12.02 -1.21 -14.45
C PHE A 177 12.20 -1.07 -12.94
N LEU A 178 11.85 -2.12 -12.19
CA LEU A 178 11.99 -2.20 -10.74
C LEU A 178 13.45 -2.10 -10.27
N SER A 179 14.41 -2.57 -11.06
CA SER A 179 15.84 -2.42 -10.76
C SER A 179 16.31 -0.97 -10.73
N LYS A 180 15.61 -0.04 -11.42
CA LYS A 180 15.88 1.40 -11.32
C LYS A 180 15.54 1.96 -9.94
N ILE A 181 14.59 1.34 -9.24
CA ILE A 181 14.14 1.74 -7.89
C ILE A 181 15.08 1.15 -6.81
N GLY A 182 15.83 0.09 -7.13
CA GLY A 182 16.76 -0.58 -6.23
C GLY A 182 16.05 -1.61 -5.34
N VAL A 183 16.26 -2.89 -5.62
CA VAL A 183 15.66 -3.99 -4.84
C VAL A 183 16.57 -4.30 -3.65
N GLY A 184 16.15 -3.93 -2.44
CA GLY A 184 16.87 -4.24 -1.21
C GLY A 184 16.36 -5.53 -0.53
N LYS A 185 17.12 -6.07 0.43
CA LYS A 185 16.62 -7.14 1.32
C LYS A 185 15.56 -6.56 2.25
N TYR A 186 14.36 -7.15 2.36
CA TYR A 186 13.31 -6.68 3.25
C TYR A 186 13.86 -6.31 4.63
N LYS A 187 13.76 -5.02 4.97
CA LYS A 187 14.38 -4.42 6.16
C LYS A 187 13.38 -4.26 7.31
N SER A 188 12.11 -4.62 7.13
CA SER A 188 10.93 -4.28 7.95
C SER A 188 10.32 -2.91 7.67
N GLU A 189 9.01 -2.79 7.85
CA GLU A 189 8.24 -1.54 7.73
C GLU A 189 8.76 -0.47 8.71
N ILE A 190 9.14 -0.88 9.93
CA ILE A 190 9.65 0.03 10.98
C ILE A 190 10.92 0.74 10.53
N LEU A 191 11.85 0.04 9.85
CA LEU A 191 13.07 0.68 9.34
C LEU A 191 12.75 1.71 8.25
N LEU A 192 11.71 1.48 7.44
CA LEU A 192 11.25 2.46 6.45
C LEU A 192 10.68 3.70 7.15
N VAL A 193 9.82 3.53 8.15
CA VAL A 193 9.27 4.63 8.96
C VAL A 193 10.40 5.46 9.59
N GLN A 194 11.38 4.80 10.20
CA GLN A 194 12.56 5.45 10.78
C GLN A 194 13.35 6.27 9.77
N GLU A 195 13.60 5.71 8.59
CA GLU A 195 14.33 6.39 7.52
C GLU A 195 13.57 7.62 7.02
N THR A 196 12.25 7.51 6.87
CA THR A 196 11.37 8.59 6.40
C THR A 196 11.29 9.73 7.40
N ILE A 197 11.20 9.44 8.70
CA ILE A 197 11.28 10.46 9.76
C ILE A 197 12.65 11.15 9.73
N LYS A 198 13.74 10.37 9.68
CA LYS A 198 15.10 10.91 9.70
C LYS A 198 15.42 11.79 8.49
N LYS A 199 14.92 11.43 7.32
CA LYS A 199 15.14 12.17 6.07
C LYS A 199 14.12 13.29 5.83
N MET A 200 12.99 13.28 6.54
CA MET A 200 11.86 14.19 6.34
C MET A 200 11.46 14.34 4.85
N SER A 201 11.57 13.25 4.09
CA SER A 201 11.24 13.21 2.67
C SER A 201 10.69 11.85 2.29
N ASN A 202 10.02 11.77 1.14
CA ASN A 202 9.41 10.53 0.68
C ASN A 202 10.47 9.46 0.43
N VAL A 203 10.23 8.26 0.94
CA VAL A 203 11.10 7.10 0.75
C VAL A 203 10.29 5.98 0.13
N SER A 204 10.83 5.43 -0.96
CA SER A 204 10.26 4.29 -1.66
C SER A 204 11.13 3.06 -1.43
N TYR A 205 10.49 1.92 -1.19
CA TYR A 205 11.18 0.67 -0.98
C TYR A 205 10.56 -0.47 -1.77
N LEU A 206 11.42 -1.31 -2.34
CA LEU A 206 11.02 -2.48 -3.09
C LEU A 206 11.57 -3.75 -2.46
N TYR A 207 10.71 -4.73 -2.19
CA TYR A 207 11.09 -6.02 -1.64
C TYR A 207 10.28 -7.17 -2.22
N LYS A 208 10.73 -8.40 -1.95
CA LYS A 208 9.98 -9.62 -2.27
C LYS A 208 9.34 -10.19 -1.01
N ASN A 209 8.05 -10.52 -1.09
CA ASN A 209 7.35 -11.21 -0.02
C ASN A 209 7.72 -12.72 0.00
N GLU A 210 7.13 -13.47 0.94
CA GLU A 210 7.33 -14.92 1.07
C GLU A 210 6.91 -15.71 -0.18
N ASN A 211 5.93 -15.22 -0.93
CA ASN A 211 5.45 -15.79 -2.18
C ASN A 211 6.31 -15.41 -3.40
N GLN A 212 7.42 -14.69 -3.19
CA GLN A 212 8.29 -14.12 -4.24
C GLN A 212 7.65 -13.02 -5.10
N ASP A 213 6.50 -12.48 -4.70
CA ASP A 213 5.90 -11.32 -5.32
C ASP A 213 6.69 -10.08 -4.96
N THR A 214 6.84 -9.18 -5.93
CA THR A 214 7.49 -7.89 -5.71
C THR A 214 6.47 -6.90 -5.17
N ILE A 215 6.77 -6.31 -4.02
CA ILE A 215 5.96 -5.29 -3.37
C ILE A 215 6.71 -3.95 -3.40
N LEU A 216 6.02 -2.90 -3.82
CA LEU A 216 6.45 -1.50 -3.70
C LEU A 216 5.73 -0.89 -2.51
N VAL A 217 6.49 -0.25 -1.62
CA VAL A 217 5.94 0.54 -0.52
C VAL A 217 6.51 1.94 -0.63
N ASN A 218 5.63 2.93 -0.69
CA ASN A 218 5.99 4.33 -0.65
C ASN A 218 5.62 4.90 0.72
N SER A 219 6.49 5.75 1.25
CA SER A 219 6.27 6.40 2.53
C SER A 219 6.46 7.90 2.40
N ALA A 220 5.65 8.65 3.14
CA ALA A 220 5.72 10.10 3.19
C ALA A 220 5.58 10.59 4.65
N PRO A 221 6.41 11.55 5.08
CA PRO A 221 6.32 12.10 6.43
C PRO A 221 5.11 13.05 6.55
N ILE A 222 4.45 13.03 7.70
CA ILE A 222 3.40 13.98 8.07
C ILE A 222 4.08 15.13 8.81
N ILE A 223 4.30 16.24 8.10
CA ILE A 223 5.08 17.39 8.60
C ILE A 223 4.17 18.57 8.93
N LYS A 224 4.38 19.22 10.07
CA LYS A 224 3.77 20.50 10.44
C LYS A 224 4.77 21.38 11.17
N ASN A 225 4.92 22.64 10.78
CA ASN A 225 5.88 23.57 11.40
C ASN A 225 7.30 22.96 11.51
N ASP A 226 7.79 22.37 10.43
CA ASP A 226 9.12 21.74 10.33
C ASP A 226 9.38 20.55 11.28
N ASN A 227 8.35 19.99 11.91
CA ASN A 227 8.42 18.77 12.71
C ASN A 227 7.64 17.63 12.05
N THR A 228 8.16 16.40 12.14
CA THR A 228 7.45 15.19 11.71
C THR A 228 6.68 14.60 12.88
N TYR A 229 5.37 14.37 12.70
CA TYR A 229 4.48 13.80 13.73
C TYR A 229 4.02 12.38 13.39
N GLY A 230 4.45 11.87 12.25
CA GLY A 230 4.10 10.54 11.78
C GLY A 230 4.53 10.29 10.35
N VAL A 231 4.21 9.10 9.86
CA VAL A 231 4.52 8.64 8.50
C VAL A 231 3.31 7.91 7.94
N ALA A 232 2.94 8.25 6.71
CA ALA A 232 1.99 7.50 5.91
C ALA A 232 2.74 6.51 5.00
N LEU A 233 2.29 5.26 4.97
CA LEU A 233 2.78 4.20 4.09
C LEU A 233 1.63 3.76 3.18
N VAL A 234 1.95 3.57 1.90
CA VAL A 234 1.04 3.11 0.84
C VAL A 234 1.74 2.07 -0.03
#